data_AF-A0AAV2UZT3-F1
#
_entry.id   AF-A0AAV2UZT3-F1
#
_cell.length_a   1.000
_cell.length_b   1.000
_cell.length_c   1.000
_cell.angle_alpha   90.00
_cell.angle_beta   90.00
_cell.angle_gamma   90.00
#
_symmetry.space_group_name_H-M   'P 1'
#
loop_
_entity.id
_entity.type
_entity.pdbx_description
1 polymer ?
#
loop_
_entity_poly.entity_id
_entity_poly.type
_entity_poly.pdbx_seq_one_letter_code
_entity_poly.pdbx_strand_id
1 'polypeptide(L)' 'MAISDDRLHIALHAKPQEGEANNELLFFISQFFKIPKTQIELIKGKGSRHKLIRLPLSESVFRFLNNPTI' A
#
# COMPACT_ATOMS: atom_id res chain seq x y z
N MET A 1 6.77 1.41 8.63
CA MET A 1 6.29 2.41 7.64
C MET A 1 6.68 3.79 8.14
N ALA A 2 6.86 4.76 7.27
CA ALA A 2 7.02 6.17 7.63
C ALA A 2 6.10 7.03 6.75
N ILE A 3 5.72 8.20 7.24
CA ILE A 3 4.80 9.11 6.56
C ILE A 3 5.54 10.42 6.31
N SER A 4 5.48 10.89 5.07
CA SER A 4 5.94 12.21 4.65
C SER A 4 4.76 12.96 4.03
N ASP A 5 4.92 14.27 3.82
CA ASP A 5 3.82 15.17 3.43
C ASP A 5 3.00 14.68 2.21
N ASP A 6 3.64 14.01 1.24
CA ASP A 6 2.98 13.52 0.03
C ASP A 6 2.91 11.99 -0.09
N ARG A 7 3.58 11.23 0.79
CA ARG A 7 3.86 9.80 0.54
C ARG A 7 3.91 8.90 1.78
N LEU A 8 3.56 7.64 1.52
CA LEU A 8 3.75 6.53 2.44
C LEU A 8 5.03 5.76 2.07
N HIS A 9 5.98 5.74 3.00
CA HIS A 9 7.22 4.99 2.87
C HIS A 9 7.04 3.60 3.50
N ILE A 10 6.96 2.59 2.64
CA ILE A 10 6.78 1.19 3.05
C ILE A 10 8.03 0.41 2.66
N ALA A 11 8.73 -0.14 3.65
CA ALA A 11 9.84 -1.05 3.44
C ALA A 11 9.28 -2.46 3.19
N LEU A 12 9.76 -3.10 2.11
CA LEU A 12 9.34 -4.43 1.67
C LEU A 12 10.58 -5.32 1.63
N HIS A 13 10.42 -6.60 2.01
CA HIS A 13 11.53 -7.57 2.02
C HIS A 13 11.68 -8.33 0.70
N ALA A 14 10.76 -8.16 -0.25
CA ALA A 14 10.74 -8.87 -1.52
C ALA A 14 12.08 -8.81 -2.26
N LYS A 15 12.49 -9.98 -2.75
CA LYS A 15 13.62 -10.13 -3.67
C LYS A 15 13.36 -9.36 -4.96
N PRO A 16 14.40 -9.03 -5.75
CA PRO A 16 14.27 -8.32 -7.03
C PRO A 16 13.75 -9.25 -8.14
N GLN A 17 12.78 -10.11 -7.83
CA GLN A 17 12.12 -10.99 -8.77
C GLN A 17 10.81 -10.34 -9.22
N GLU A 18 10.48 -10.53 -10.49
CA GLU A 18 9.46 -9.74 -11.17
C GLU A 18 8.08 -9.88 -10.49
N GLY A 19 7.58 -8.78 -9.91
CA GLY A 19 6.24 -8.72 -9.31
C GLY A 19 6.13 -9.09 -7.82
N GLU A 20 7.15 -9.67 -7.19
CA GLU A 20 7.16 -10.01 -5.75
C GLU A 20 6.88 -8.77 -4.89
N ALA A 21 7.60 -7.67 -5.15
CA ALA A 21 7.42 -6.41 -4.41
C ALA A 21 6.03 -5.78 -4.61
N ASN A 22 5.33 -6.11 -5.69
CA ASN A 22 3.95 -5.63 -5.91
C ASN A 22 2.98 -6.46 -5.07
N ASN A 23 3.17 -7.78 -5.05
CA ASN A 23 2.35 -8.68 -4.25
C ASN A 23 2.50 -8.44 -2.75
N GLU A 24 3.74 -8.28 -2.27
CA GLU A 24 4.01 -7.99 -0.86
C GLU A 24 3.40 -6.65 -0.45
N LEU A 25 3.49 -5.61 -1.30
CA LEU A 25 2.86 -4.33 -1.01
C LEU A 25 1.34 -4.44 -0.93
N LEU A 26 0.70 -5.10 -1.90
CA LEU A 26 -0.76 -5.27 -1.88
C LEU A 26 -1.21 -6.09 -0.67
N PHE A 27 -0.41 -7.08 -0.27
CA PHE A 27 -0.66 -7.85 0.95
C PHE A 27 -0.51 -6.98 2.21
N PHE A 28 0.56 -6.19 2.31
CA PHE A 28 0.76 -5.25 3.41
C PHE A 28 -0.41 -4.27 3.55
N ILE A 29 -0.82 -3.63 2.45
CA ILE A 29 -1.96 -2.68 2.43
C ILE A 29 -3.26 -3.39 2.82
N SER A 30 -3.47 -4.63 2.35
CA SER A 30 -4.62 -5.46 2.72
C SER A 30 -4.69 -5.71 4.22
N GLN A 31 -3.58 -6.09 4.84
CA GLN A 31 -3.53 -6.36 6.28
C GLN A 31 -3.66 -5.06 7.09
N PHE A 32 -2.96 -3.99 6.68
CA PHE A 32 -2.95 -2.72 7.39
C PHE A 32 -4.33 -2.06 7.42
N PHE A 33 -5.03 -2.01 6.28
CA PHE A 33 -6.37 -1.44 6.20
C PHE A 33 -7.50 -2.44 6.41
N LYS A 34 -7.21 -3.74 6.60
CA LYS A 34 -8.22 -4.81 6.69
C LYS A 34 -9.17 -4.85 5.49
N ILE A 35 -8.63 -4.62 4.29
CA ILE A 35 -9.37 -4.64 3.02
C ILE A 35 -8.97 -5.90 2.25
N PRO A 36 -9.91 -6.67 1.68
CA PRO A 36 -9.60 -7.80 0.82
C PRO A 36 -8.67 -7.40 -0.34
N LYS A 37 -7.63 -8.20 -0.62
CA LYS A 37 -6.69 -7.94 -1.73
C LYS A 37 -7.39 -7.78 -3.09
N THR A 38 -8.56 -8.40 -3.29
CA THR A 38 -9.38 -8.28 -4.50
C THR A 38 -9.92 -6.87 -4.75
N GLN A 39 -9.98 -6.03 -3.72
CA GLN A 39 -10.44 -4.64 -3.80
C GLN A 39 -9.27 -3.64 -3.85
N ILE A 40 -8.03 -4.12 -3.88
CA ILE A 40 -6.82 -3.30 -3.88
C ILE A 40 -6.10 -3.50 -5.20
N GLU A 41 -5.85 -2.41 -5.91
CA GLU A 41 -5.31 -2.45 -7.26
C GLU A 41 -4.09 -1.54 -7.38
N LEU A 42 -3.03 -2.07 -8.00
CA LEU A 42 -1.88 -1.29 -8.40
C LEU A 42 -2.17 -0.60 -9.75
N ILE A 43 -2.45 0.70 -9.72
CA ILE A 43 -2.78 1.49 -10.91
C ILE A 43 -1.54 1.83 -11.73
N LYS A 44 -0.43 2.20 -11.05
CA LYS A 44 0.85 2.55 -11.71
C LYS A 44 2.04 2.13 -10.85
N GLY A 45 3.19 2.00 -11.49
CA GLY A 45 4.47 1.77 -10.80
C GLY A 45 4.89 0.31 -10.64
N LYS A 46 4.41 -0.60 -11.50
CA LYS A 46 4.77 -2.03 -11.44
C LYS A 46 6.29 -2.29 -11.45
N GLY A 47 7.06 -1.45 -12.16
CA GLY A 47 8.52 -1.47 -12.21
C GLY A 47 9.20 -0.28 -11.49
N SER A 48 8.47 0.46 -10.65
CA SER A 48 8.98 1.64 -9.95
C SER A 48 8.83 1.50 -8.43
N ARG A 49 9.64 2.26 -7.69
CA ARG A 49 9.48 2.43 -6.23
C ARG A 49 8.26 3.30 -5.90
N HIS A 50 7.86 4.19 -6.80
CA HIS A 50 6.65 4.99 -6.66
C HIS A 50 5.46 4.22 -7.22
N LYS A 51 4.54 3.85 -6.33
CA LYS A 51 3.39 3.01 -6.66
C LYS A 51 2.10 3.76 -6.36
N LEU A 52 1.20 3.80 -7.33
CA LEU A 52 -0.13 4.35 -7.18
C LEU A 52 -1.11 3.20 -6.94
N ILE A 53 -1.77 3.20 -5.79
CA ILE A 53 -2.70 2.13 -5.39
C ILE A 53 -4.10 2.71 -5.26
N ARG A 54 -5.08 1.97 -5.78
CA ARG A 54 -6.51 2.22 -5.57
C ARG A 54 -7.05 1.20 -4.58
N LEU A 55 -7.83 1.69 -3.62
CA LEU A 55 -8.56 0.88 -2.65
C LEU A 55 -9.84 1.62 -2.23
N PRO A 56 -10.89 0.92 -1.75
CA PRO A 56 -12.10 1.57 -1.25
C PRO A 56 -11.81 2.45 -0.02
N LEU A 57 -12.59 3.50 0.14
CA LEU A 57 -12.58 4.34 1.33
C LEU A 57 -13.30 3.62 2.48
N SER A 58 -12.61 2.68 3.13
CA SER A 58 -13.10 2.01 4.33
C SER A 58 -12.94 2.89 5.57
N GLU A 59 -13.58 2.49 6.67
CA GLU A 59 -13.45 3.15 7.97
C GLU A 59 -11.99 3.22 8.45
N SER A 60 -11.20 2.16 8.24
CA SER A 60 -9.78 2.12 8.58
C SER A 60 -8.96 3.13 7.77
N VAL A 61 -9.25 3.26 6.46
CA VAL A 61 -8.59 4.24 5.59
C VAL A 61 -8.97 5.65 6.00
N PHE A 62 -10.25 5.92 6.21
CA PHE A 62 -10.73 7.21 6.64
C PHE A 62 -10.06 7.64 7.96
N ARG A 63 -9.99 6.75 8.95
CA ARG A 63 -9.28 7.03 10.22
C ARG A 63 -7.81 7.36 9.99
N PHE A 64 -7.13 6.57 9.18
CA PHE A 64 -5.71 6.80 8.87
C PHE A 64 -5.47 8.15 8.19
N LEU A 65 -6.35 8.56 7.27
CA LEU A 65 -6.22 9.84 6.57
C LEU A 65 -6.43 11.05 7.50
N ASN A 66 -7.30 10.94 8.50
CA ASN A 66 -7.60 12.03 9.43
C ASN A 66 -6.63 12.09 10.62
N ASN A 67 -6.11 10.95 11.04
CA ASN A 67 -5.12 10.87 12.10
C ASN A 67 -4.18 9.68 11.83
N PRO A 68 -3.08 9.91 11.09
CA PRO A 68 -2.20 8.83 10.69
C PRO A 68 -1.48 8.22 11.88
N THR A 69 -1.87 7.00 12.25
CA THR A 69 -1.19 6.17 13.23
C THR A 69 -0.46 5.03 12.52
N ILE A 70 0.83 4.85 12.82
CA ILE A 70 1.68 3.77 12.27
C ILE A 70 1.73 2.60 13.23
#